data_AF-A0A7S4KW83-F1
#
_entry.id   AF-A0A7S4KW83-F1
#
_cell.length_a   1.000
_cell.length_b   1.000
_cell.length_c   1.000
_cell.angle_alpha   90.00
_cell.angle_beta   90.00
_cell.angle_gamma   90.00
#
_symmetry.space_group_name_H-M   'P 1'
#
loop_
_entity.id
_entity.type
_entity.pdbx_description
1 polymer ?
#
loop_
_entity_poly.entity_id
_entity_poly.type
_entity_poly.pdbx_seq_one_letter_code
_entity_poly.pdbx_strand_id
1 'polypeptide(L)'
;ARHVNARSNVVVKEAASLPRPFQLNVSFLQTSFSPLLIARDILSWSQPPDAIVANLDTFELEAACSLTAPSGLSVMSYSAKLKSFADKALFPFLSRTSLTLEFDALAAATILKQYAFSSILALYQDSPEGNEFAAGLKLLQEPGVMVEA
;
A
#
# COMPACT_ATOMS: atom_id res chain seq x y z
N ALA A 1 2.94 -10.14 14.70
CA ALA A 1 1.87 -9.16 14.48
C ALA A 1 0.59 -9.90 14.11
N ARG A 2 -0.56 -9.60 14.74
CA ARG A 2 -1.86 -10.13 14.33
C ARG A 2 -2.33 -9.33 13.10
N HIS A 3 -2.54 -9.99 11.97
CA HIS A 3 -3.06 -9.37 10.75
C HIS A 3 -4.56 -9.12 10.92
N VAL A 4 -4.99 -7.86 10.86
CA VAL A 4 -6.40 -7.46 10.96
C VAL A 4 -6.88 -7.01 9.58
N ASN A 5 -7.93 -7.67 9.06
CA ASN A 5 -8.54 -7.27 7.78
C ASN A 5 -9.48 -6.09 8.01
N ALA A 6 -8.98 -4.87 7.84
CA ALA A 6 -9.69 -3.61 8.10
C ALA A 6 -10.85 -3.29 7.12
N ARG A 7 -11.16 -4.18 6.16
CA ARG A 7 -12.20 -3.95 5.13
C ARG A 7 -13.58 -4.52 5.48
N SER A 8 -13.71 -5.20 6.62
CA SER A 8 -15.00 -5.72 7.10
C SER A 8 -15.69 -4.70 8.01
N ASN A 9 -16.96 -4.38 7.72
CA ASN A 9 -17.80 -3.57 8.60
C ASN A 9 -17.92 -4.16 10.01
N VAL A 10 -17.77 -5.48 10.15
CA VAL A 10 -17.73 -6.17 11.44
C VAL A 10 -16.45 -5.79 12.20
N VAL A 11 -15.30 -5.83 11.53
CA VAL A 11 -13.99 -5.49 12.11
C VAL A 11 -13.93 -4.01 12.52
N VAL A 12 -14.49 -3.11 11.70
CA VAL A 12 -14.56 -1.67 12.03
C VAL A 12 -15.45 -1.42 13.25
N LYS A 13 -16.61 -2.09 13.33
CA LYS A 13 -17.52 -1.99 14.47
C LYS A 13 -16.92 -2.61 15.73
N GLU A 14 -16.26 -3.76 15.61
CA GLU A 14 -15.53 -4.38 16.71
C GLU A 14 -14.42 -3.46 17.23
N ALA A 15 -13.60 -2.89 16.35
CA ALA A 15 -12.56 -1.93 16.73
C ALA A 15 -13.12 -0.68 17.41
N ALA A 16 -14.26 -0.16 16.94
CA ALA A 16 -14.94 0.98 17.57
C ALA A 16 -15.56 0.63 18.94
N SER A 17 -15.87 -0.65 19.16
CA SER A 17 -16.44 -1.17 20.41
C SER A 17 -15.39 -1.64 21.42
N LEU A 18 -14.12 -1.75 21.01
CA LEU A 18 -13.04 -2.05 21.94
C LEU A 18 -13.03 -1.00 23.06
N PRO A 19 -12.90 -1.42 24.34
CA PRO A 19 -12.62 -0.46 25.40
C PRO A 19 -11.48 0.43 24.95
N ARG A 20 -11.54 1.73 25.25
CA ARG A 20 -10.43 2.66 25.02
C ARG A 20 -9.64 2.81 26.32
N PRO A 21 -8.84 1.81 26.76
CA PRO A 21 -8.11 1.93 28.02
C PRO A 21 -6.94 2.90 27.92
N PHE A 22 -6.68 3.50 26.74
CA PHE A 22 -5.63 4.48 26.52
C PHE A 22 -6.09 5.62 25.61
N GLN A 23 -5.48 6.78 25.80
CA GLN A 23 -5.62 7.95 24.94
C GLN A 23 -4.59 7.85 23.81
N LEU A 24 -5.03 7.99 22.56
CA LEU A 24 -4.14 8.03 21.40
C LEU A 24 -3.77 9.48 21.10
N ASN A 25 -2.49 9.82 21.24
CA ASN A 25 -1.97 11.11 20.81
C ASN A 25 -1.49 10.99 19.36
N VAL A 26 -2.03 11.84 18.48
CA VAL A 26 -1.73 11.81 17.05
C VAL A 26 -1.10 13.14 16.65
N SER A 27 0.08 13.07 16.05
CA SER A 27 0.77 14.20 15.44
C SER A 27 0.66 14.10 13.92
N PHE A 28 0.33 15.22 13.27
CA PHE A 28 0.20 15.27 11.82
C PHE A 28 1.44 15.89 11.19
N LEU A 29 1.92 15.25 10.13
CA LEU A 29 3.06 15.72 9.34
C LEU A 29 2.67 15.67 7.86
N GLN A 30 2.96 16.74 7.13
CA GLN A 30 2.75 16.81 5.70
C GLN A 30 4.08 16.63 4.97
N THR A 31 4.16 15.59 4.14
CA THR A 31 5.41 15.18 3.48
C THR A 31 5.57 15.72 2.06
N SER A 32 4.49 16.25 1.47
CA SER A 32 4.45 16.82 0.11
C SER A 32 5.05 15.91 -0.97
N PHE A 33 4.91 14.59 -0.83
CA PHE A 33 5.44 13.59 -1.78
C PHE A 33 6.96 13.68 -1.98
N SER A 34 7.71 13.91 -0.89
CA SER A 34 9.17 14.08 -0.93
C SER A 34 9.87 13.14 0.04
N PRO A 35 10.63 12.15 -0.47
CA PRO A 35 11.43 11.26 0.37
C PRO A 35 12.45 12.00 1.25
N LEU A 36 12.97 13.15 0.78
CA LEU A 36 13.92 13.97 1.54
C LEU A 36 13.27 14.66 2.75
N LEU A 37 12.01 15.11 2.61
CA LEU A 37 11.29 15.71 3.72
C LEU A 37 10.99 14.68 4.80
N ILE A 38 10.55 13.48 4.40
CA ILE A 38 10.36 12.36 5.33
C ILE A 38 11.67 12.01 6.03
N ALA A 39 12.76 11.90 5.27
CA ALA A 39 14.06 11.59 5.86
C ALA A 39 14.48 12.64 6.88
N ARG A 40 14.37 13.93 6.54
CA ARG A 40 14.65 15.04 7.46
C ARG A 40 13.82 14.91 8.73
N ASP A 41 12.52 14.68 8.59
CA ASP A 41 11.60 14.68 9.73
C ASP A 41 11.85 13.49 10.65
N ILE A 42 12.02 12.27 10.10
CA ILE A 42 12.37 11.07 10.87
C ILE A 42 13.70 11.26 11.61
N LEU A 43 14.73 11.78 10.93
CA LEU A 43 16.05 12.00 11.52
C LEU A 43 16.06 13.12 12.58
N SER A 44 15.06 14.00 12.56
CA SER A 44 14.93 15.09 13.54
C SER A 44 14.25 14.67 14.85
N TRP A 45 13.68 13.46 14.92
CA TRP A 45 12.95 13.02 16.10
C TRP A 45 13.87 12.76 17.28
N SER A 46 13.72 13.58 18.33
CA SER A 46 14.32 13.32 19.64
C SER A 46 13.54 12.27 20.44
N GLN A 47 12.23 12.19 20.21
CA GLN A 47 11.32 11.18 20.75
C GLN A 47 10.44 10.67 19.60
N PRO A 48 10.78 9.50 19.00
CA PRO A 48 10.00 8.98 17.90
C PRO A 48 8.62 8.52 18.38
N PRO A 49 7.59 8.55 17.50
CA PRO A 49 6.28 7.98 17.83
C PRO A 49 6.36 6.45 17.95
N ASP A 50 5.36 5.83 18.59
CA ASP A 50 5.28 4.36 18.68
C ASP A 50 5.07 3.70 17.31
N ALA A 51 4.42 4.40 16.38
CA ALA A 51 4.18 3.95 15.02
C ALA A 51 3.97 5.13 14.06
N ILE A 52 4.26 4.91 12.78
CA ILE A 52 3.90 5.80 11.69
C ILE A 52 2.67 5.21 10.97
N VAL A 53 1.64 6.02 10.77
CA VAL A 53 0.50 5.68 9.91
C VAL A 53 0.46 6.69 8.78
N ALA A 54 0.62 6.26 7.53
CA ALA A 54 0.84 7.21 6.43
C ALA A 54 0.25 6.77 5.08
N ASN A 55 -0.15 7.76 4.28
CA ASN A 55 -0.31 7.63 2.84
C ASN A 55 0.97 8.19 2.23
N LEU A 56 1.83 7.27 1.81
CA LEU A 56 3.10 7.61 1.19
C LEU A 56 3.08 7.01 -0.21
N ASP A 57 3.69 7.72 -1.16
CA ASP A 57 4.05 7.08 -2.42
C ASP A 57 5.11 5.98 -2.19
N THR A 58 5.43 5.23 -3.24
CA THR A 58 6.37 4.11 -3.13
C THR A 58 7.74 4.54 -2.61
N PHE A 59 8.29 5.64 -3.11
CA PHE A 59 9.64 6.09 -2.73
C PHE A 59 9.69 6.64 -1.32
N GLU A 60 8.66 7.41 -0.92
CA GLU A 60 8.48 7.90 0.43
C GLU A 60 8.35 6.76 1.44
N LEU A 61 7.57 5.73 1.10
CA LEU A 61 7.36 4.59 1.98
C LEU A 61 8.64 3.76 2.13
N GLU A 62 9.37 3.54 1.03
CA GLU A 62 10.68 2.89 1.07
C GLU A 62 11.67 3.66 1.95
N ALA A 63 11.72 4.99 1.81
CA ALA A 63 12.56 5.84 2.64
C ALA A 63 12.16 5.74 4.12
N ALA A 64 10.87 5.87 4.43
CA ALA A 64 10.37 5.73 5.80
C ALA A 64 10.74 4.38 6.40
N CYS A 65 10.46 3.28 5.71
CA CYS A 65 10.76 1.93 6.20
C CYS A 65 12.26 1.70 6.39
N SER A 66 13.09 2.19 5.45
CA SER A 66 14.54 2.02 5.53
C SER A 66 15.14 2.78 6.71
N LEU A 67 14.64 3.99 6.97
CA LEU A 67 15.12 4.83 8.08
C LEU A 67 14.62 4.35 9.45
N THR A 68 13.45 3.70 9.50
CA THR A 68 12.86 3.23 10.77
C THR A 68 13.18 1.78 11.09
N ALA A 69 13.65 1.00 10.11
CA ALA A 69 14.02 -0.40 10.33
C ALA A 69 15.06 -0.61 11.45
N PRO A 70 16.14 0.20 11.57
CA PRO A 70 17.13 0.02 12.63
C PRO A 70 16.57 0.18 14.05
N SER A 71 15.52 1.00 14.23
CA SER A 71 14.88 1.22 15.53
C SER A 71 13.68 0.30 15.78
N GLY A 72 13.32 -0.56 14.83
CA GLY A 72 12.16 -1.44 14.93
C GLY A 72 10.82 -0.71 14.91
N LEU A 73 10.80 0.54 14.45
CA LEU A 73 9.59 1.37 14.48
C LEU A 73 8.61 0.90 13.40
N SER A 74 7.36 0.66 13.82
CA SER A 74 6.31 0.13 12.96
C SER A 74 5.80 1.19 11.98
N VAL A 75 5.71 0.82 10.72
CA VAL A 75 5.15 1.67 9.65
C VAL A 75 3.88 1.00 9.12
N MET A 76 2.76 1.71 9.12
CA MET A 76 1.49 1.25 8.57
C MET A 76 1.08 2.12 7.39
N SER A 77 1.05 1.53 6.19
CA SER A 77 0.54 2.22 5.01
C SER A 77 -0.92 1.86 4.73
N TYR A 78 -1.75 2.86 4.42
CA TYR A 78 -3.12 2.64 3.97
C TYR A 78 -3.31 2.80 2.45
N SER A 79 -2.21 2.97 1.71
CA SER A 79 -2.21 3.17 0.26
C SER A 79 -1.21 2.30 -0.51
N ALA A 80 -0.26 1.64 0.16
CA ALA A 80 0.78 0.82 -0.48
C ALA A 80 0.21 -0.41 -1.19
N LYS A 81 0.30 -0.44 -2.52
CA LYS A 81 -0.26 -1.55 -3.32
C LYS A 81 0.77 -2.45 -4.01
N LEU A 82 2.05 -2.09 -4.07
CA LEU A 82 3.06 -2.94 -4.71
C LEU A 82 3.22 -4.28 -3.98
N LYS A 83 3.41 -5.36 -4.74
CA LYS A 83 3.64 -6.69 -4.19
C LYS A 83 4.94 -6.77 -3.39
N SER A 84 5.96 -6.00 -3.77
CA SER A 84 7.26 -5.91 -3.07
C SER A 84 7.12 -5.53 -1.59
N PHE A 85 6.15 -4.71 -1.22
CA PHE A 85 5.88 -4.34 0.18
C PHE A 85 5.39 -5.50 1.07
N ALA A 86 5.12 -6.67 0.49
CA ALA A 86 4.87 -7.89 1.26
C ALA A 86 6.16 -8.57 1.76
N ASP A 87 7.32 -8.27 1.16
CA ASP A 87 8.59 -8.90 1.51
C ASP A 87 9.06 -8.43 2.90
N LYS A 88 9.08 -9.37 3.86
CA LYS A 88 9.50 -9.10 5.25
C LYS A 88 11.02 -9.13 5.44
N ALA A 89 11.79 -9.62 4.47
CA ALA A 89 13.23 -9.44 4.48
C ALA A 89 13.60 -7.99 4.16
N LEU A 90 12.86 -7.36 3.23
CA LEU A 90 13.07 -5.96 2.85
C LEU A 90 12.35 -4.97 3.78
N PHE A 91 11.12 -5.29 4.19
CA PHE A 91 10.25 -4.41 4.97
C PHE A 91 9.72 -5.11 6.24
N PRO A 92 10.60 -5.41 7.22
CA PRO A 92 10.26 -6.24 8.39
C PRO A 92 9.18 -5.63 9.30
N PHE A 93 9.13 -4.30 9.40
CA PHE A 93 8.19 -3.57 10.28
C PHE A 93 7.04 -2.90 9.53
N LEU A 94 6.91 -3.14 8.22
CA LEU A 94 5.84 -2.59 7.41
C LEU A 94 4.57 -3.42 7.55
N SER A 95 3.45 -2.77 7.79
CA SER A 95 2.10 -3.32 7.64
C SER A 95 1.31 -2.48 6.64
N ARG A 96 0.30 -3.07 6.01
CA ARG A 96 -0.60 -2.33 5.13
C ARG A 96 -2.05 -2.78 5.24
N THR A 97 -2.97 -1.86 4.95
CA THR A 97 -4.43 -2.14 4.91
C THR A 97 -4.99 -2.17 3.48
N SER A 98 -4.19 -1.80 2.48
CA SER A 98 -4.49 -1.90 1.06
C SER A 98 -4.19 -3.30 0.49
N LEU A 99 -5.03 -3.76 -0.44
CA LEU A 99 -4.74 -4.92 -1.29
C LEU A 99 -3.66 -4.57 -2.32
N THR A 100 -3.05 -5.60 -2.89
CA THR A 100 -2.08 -5.46 -3.97
C THR A 100 -2.74 -5.02 -5.29
N LEU A 101 -1.94 -4.44 -6.19
CA LEU A 101 -2.38 -4.07 -7.54
C LEU A 101 -2.90 -5.27 -8.36
N GLU A 102 -2.45 -6.48 -8.03
CA GLU A 102 -2.97 -7.73 -8.60
C GLU A 102 -4.50 -7.87 -8.43
N PHE A 103 -5.05 -7.50 -7.27
CA PHE A 103 -6.50 -7.53 -7.06
C PHE A 103 -7.23 -6.47 -7.86
N ASP A 104 -6.62 -5.30 -8.07
CA ASP A 104 -7.19 -4.26 -8.93
C ASP A 104 -7.21 -4.73 -10.40
N ALA A 105 -6.15 -5.41 -10.86
CA ALA A 105 -6.09 -5.98 -12.20
C ALA A 105 -7.13 -7.10 -12.40
N LEU A 106 -7.31 -7.99 -11.42
CA LEU A 106 -8.35 -9.04 -11.46
C LEU A 106 -9.77 -8.45 -11.46
N ALA A 107 -10.00 -7.39 -10.69
CA ALA A 107 -11.28 -6.69 -10.68
C ALA A 107 -11.56 -6.06 -12.05
N ALA A 108 -10.56 -5.40 -12.65
CA ALA A 108 -10.65 -4.87 -14.00
C ALA A 108 -10.99 -5.99 -15.01
N ALA A 109 -10.30 -7.13 -14.96
CA ALA A 109 -10.58 -8.31 -15.77
C ALA A 109 -12.05 -8.72 -15.72
N THR A 110 -12.59 -8.79 -14.51
CA THR A 110 -13.95 -9.26 -14.25
C THR A 110 -14.97 -8.34 -14.91
N ILE A 111 -14.77 -7.02 -14.79
CA ILE A 111 -15.60 -6.02 -15.43
C ILE A 111 -15.50 -6.13 -16.96
N LEU A 112 -14.28 -6.21 -17.51
CA LEU A 112 -14.07 -6.33 -18.96
C LEU A 112 -14.78 -7.56 -19.54
N LYS A 113 -14.68 -8.71 -18.85
CA LYS A 113 -15.39 -9.94 -19.22
C LYS A 113 -16.91 -9.80 -19.10
N GLN A 114 -17.40 -9.20 -18.01
CA GLN A 114 -18.84 -9.00 -17.76
C GLN A 114 -19.51 -8.18 -18.87
N TYR A 115 -18.81 -7.19 -19.43
CA TYR A 115 -19.31 -6.34 -20.51
C TYR A 115 -18.88 -6.81 -21.91
N ALA A 116 -18.25 -7.98 -22.02
CA ALA A 116 -17.79 -8.58 -23.27
C ALA A 116 -16.92 -7.64 -24.13
N PHE A 117 -16.06 -6.83 -23.51
CA PHE A 117 -15.09 -6.02 -24.24
C PHE A 117 -14.02 -6.92 -24.86
N SER A 118 -13.86 -6.84 -26.18
CA SER A 118 -12.91 -7.67 -26.94
C SER A 118 -11.61 -6.96 -27.32
N SER A 119 -11.56 -5.63 -27.18
CA SER A 119 -10.37 -4.81 -27.43
C SER A 119 -10.30 -3.72 -26.39
N ILE A 120 -9.14 -3.59 -25.74
CA ILE A 120 -8.86 -2.59 -24.72
C ILE A 120 -7.51 -1.93 -25.00
N LEU A 121 -7.39 -0.66 -24.64
CA LEU A 121 -6.11 0.05 -24.58
C LEU A 121 -5.76 0.31 -23.12
N ALA A 122 -4.61 -0.17 -22.67
CA ALA A 122 -4.08 0.11 -21.34
C ALA A 122 -3.03 1.22 -21.42
N LEU A 123 -3.36 2.41 -20.92
CA LEU A 123 -2.41 3.51 -20.74
C LEU A 123 -1.90 3.47 -19.30
N TYR A 124 -0.59 3.36 -19.12
CA TYR A 124 0.05 3.33 -17.80
C TYR A 124 1.33 4.16 -17.81
N GLN A 125 1.69 4.66 -16.64
CA GLN A 125 2.96 5.32 -16.42
C GLN A 125 4.06 4.27 -16.28
N ASP A 126 5.25 4.52 -16.84
CA ASP A 126 6.43 3.71 -16.55
C ASP A 126 6.89 3.96 -15.10
N SER A 127 6.25 3.27 -14.19
CA SER A 127 6.51 3.26 -12.75
C SER A 127 6.35 1.84 -12.21
N PRO A 128 6.87 1.53 -11.02
CA PRO A 128 6.64 0.22 -10.39
C PRO A 128 5.16 -0.17 -10.34
N GLU A 129 4.26 0.77 -10.03
CA GLU A 129 2.82 0.54 -9.95
C GLU A 129 2.20 0.31 -11.33
N GLY A 130 2.53 1.16 -12.30
CA GLY A 130 2.04 1.01 -13.66
C GLY A 130 2.49 -0.32 -14.26
N ASN A 131 3.76 -0.68 -14.06
CA ASN A 131 4.35 -1.93 -14.53
C ASN A 131 3.74 -3.16 -13.85
N GLU A 132 3.50 -3.12 -12.53
CA GLU A 132 2.87 -4.23 -11.80
C GLU A 132 1.40 -4.42 -12.21
N PHE A 133 0.65 -3.32 -12.36
CA PHE A 133 -0.74 -3.38 -12.84
C PHE A 133 -0.82 -3.93 -14.27
N ALA A 134 0.04 -3.44 -15.17
CA ALA A 134 0.13 -3.93 -16.55
C ALA A 134 0.51 -5.42 -16.60
N ALA A 135 1.44 -5.87 -15.75
CA ALA A 135 1.76 -7.29 -15.61
C ALA A 135 0.56 -8.11 -15.13
N GLY A 136 -0.20 -7.58 -14.16
CA GLY A 136 -1.45 -8.17 -13.70
C GLY A 136 -2.47 -8.33 -14.83
N LEU A 137 -2.61 -7.31 -15.69
CA LEU A 137 -3.50 -7.41 -16.86
C LEU A 137 -3.04 -8.45 -17.89
N LYS A 138 -1.72 -8.59 -18.11
CA LYS A 138 -1.17 -9.61 -19.03
C LYS A 138 -1.46 -11.03 -18.58
N LEU A 139 -1.50 -11.30 -17.27
CA LEU A 139 -1.86 -12.61 -16.73
C LEU A 139 -3.33 -13.00 -17.02
N LEU A 140 -4.15 -12.05 -17.47
CA LEU A 140 -5.55 -12.27 -17.86
C LEU A 140 -5.70 -12.69 -19.32
N GLN A 141 -4.59 -12.86 -20.07
CA GLN A 141 -4.60 -13.41 -21.43
C GLN A 141 -5.13 -14.86 -21.41
N GLU A 142 -6.45 -15.00 -21.47
CA GLU A 142 -7.13 -16.21 -21.89
C GLU A 142 -7.26 -16.23 -23.43
N PRO A 143 -7.49 -17.41 -24.06
CA PRO A 143 -7.71 -17.48 -25.50
C PRO A 143 -8.86 -16.53 -25.92
N GLY A 144 -8.54 -15.47 -26.68
CA GLY A 144 -9.52 -14.51 -27.20
C GLY A 144 -9.37 -13.06 -26.71
N VAL A 145 -8.51 -12.77 -25.73
CA VAL A 145 -8.19 -11.39 -25.32
C VAL A 145 -6.80 -11.03 -25.84
N MET A 146 -6.75 -10.18 -26.86
CA MET A 146 -5.50 -9.65 -27.42
C MET A 146 -5.07 -8.41 -26.63
N VAL A 147 -3.89 -8.45 -26.02
CA VAL A 147 -3.23 -7.25 -25.47
C VAL A 147 -2.11 -6.91 -26.45
N GLU A 148 -2.32 -5.86 -27.25
CA GLU A 148 -1.28 -5.31 -28.12
C GLU A 148 -0.38 -4.40 -27.27
N ALA A 149 0.94 -4.58 -27.41
CA ALA A 149 1.98 -3.85 -26.70
C ALA A 149 2.49 -2.67 -27.53
#